data_AF-A0A4Q9EFP8-F1
#
_entry.id   AF-A0A4Q9EFP8-F1
#
_cell.length_a   1.000
_cell.length_b   1.000
_cell.length_c   1.000
_cell.angle_alpha   90.00
_cell.angle_beta   90.00
_cell.angle_gamma   90.00
#
_symmetry.space_group_name_H-M   'P 1'
#
loop_
_entity.id
_entity.type
_entity.pdbx_description
1 polymer ?
#
loop_
_entity_poly.entity_id
_entity_poly.type
_entity_poly.pdbx_seq_one_letter_code
_entity_poly.pdbx_strand_id
1 'polypeptide(L)' 'MNNFLTKCYVAAHVRFHEFGKDQRGVTAIEYALIGVAMATLLAFILGDQNSGFLGALKEAFDKIAEAIKSVTISKTAP' A
#
# COMPACT_ATOMS: atom_id res chain seq x y z
N MET A 1 -45.99 28.18 21.01
CA MET A 1 -45.13 27.19 21.71
C MET A 1 -44.71 26.03 20.80
N ASN A 2 -45.63 25.41 20.04
CA ASN A 2 -45.34 24.18 19.29
C ASN A 2 -44.37 24.37 18.10
N ASN A 3 -44.37 25.53 17.45
CA ASN A 3 -43.56 25.80 16.27
C ASN A 3 -42.04 25.86 16.56
N PHE A 4 -41.64 26.25 17.77
CA PHE A 4 -40.24 26.27 18.19
C PHE A 4 -39.72 24.86 18.48
N LEU A 5 -40.51 24.07 19.22
CA LEU A 5 -40.19 22.67 19.53
C LEU A 5 -40.06 21.82 18.26
N THR A 6 -40.98 21.99 17.29
CA THR A 6 -40.89 21.30 16.01
C THR A 6 -39.66 21.73 15.20
N LYS A 7 -39.31 23.03 15.19
CA LYS A 7 -38.09 23.51 14.54
C LYS A 7 -36.82 22.93 15.16
N CYS A 8 -36.75 22.87 16.49
CA CYS A 8 -35.62 22.23 17.18
C CYS A 8 -35.54 20.74 16.88
N TYR A 9 -36.67 20.02 16.88
CA TYR A 9 -36.73 18.60 16.54
C TYR A 9 -36.27 18.34 15.10
N VAL A 10 -36.78 19.11 14.14
CA VAL A 10 -36.40 18.99 12.72
C VAL A 10 -34.93 19.36 12.52
N ALA A 11 -34.43 20.42 13.15
CA ALA A 11 -33.03 20.81 13.06
C ALA A 11 -32.10 19.73 13.63
N ALA A 12 -32.44 19.16 14.79
CA ALA A 12 -31.67 18.06 15.37
C ALA A 12 -31.69 16.82 14.46
N HIS A 13 -32.87 16.43 13.96
CA HIS A 13 -33.03 15.28 13.06
C HIS A 13 -32.21 15.44 11.77
N VAL A 14 -32.25 16.62 11.14
CA VAL A 14 -31.47 16.91 9.92
C VAL A 14 -29.97 16.82 10.21
N ARG A 15 -29.50 17.33 11.35
CA ARG A 15 -28.08 17.29 11.70
C ARG A 15 -27.57 15.89 12.04
N PHE A 16 -28.36 15.06 12.69
CA PHE A 16 -28.00 13.65 12.91
C PHE A 16 -27.99 12.85 11.60
N HIS A 17 -28.92 13.14 10.70
CA HIS A 17 -28.95 12.54 9.36
C HIS A 17 -27.75 12.96 8.51
N GLU A 18 -27.36 14.24 8.57
CA GLU A 18 -26.14 14.74 7.91
C GLU A 18 -24.87 14.15 8.55
N PHE A 19 -24.83 14.01 9.87
CA PHE A 19 -23.71 13.42 10.60
C PHE A 19 -23.48 11.94 10.26
N GLY A 20 -24.54 11.12 10.20
CA GLY A 20 -24.42 9.72 9.80
C GLY A 20 -24.08 9.53 8.32
N LYS A 21 -24.34 10.55 7.49
CA LYS A 21 -23.92 10.60 6.09
C LYS A 21 -22.54 11.23 5.89
N ASP A 22 -21.95 11.76 6.95
CA ASP A 22 -20.63 12.37 6.88
C ASP A 22 -19.57 11.28 6.81
N GLN A 23 -18.95 11.14 5.63
CA GLN A 23 -17.83 10.23 5.40
C GLN A 23 -16.48 10.94 5.49
N ARG A 24 -16.44 12.23 5.87
CA ARG A 24 -15.21 13.00 6.02
C ARG A 24 -14.45 12.50 7.26
N GLY A 25 -13.57 11.53 7.04
CA GLY A 25 -12.73 10.91 8.08
C GLY A 25 -12.79 9.38 8.05
N VAL A 26 -13.95 8.82 7.71
CA VAL A 26 -14.15 7.38 7.44
C VAL A 26 -13.20 6.94 6.30
N THR A 27 -13.12 7.76 5.25
CA THR A 27 -12.18 7.57 4.14
C THR A 27 -10.70 7.54 4.56
N ALA A 28 -10.32 8.28 5.60
CA ALA A 28 -8.93 8.32 6.06
C ALA A 28 -8.54 7.04 6.81
N ILE A 29 -9.42 6.50 7.65
CA ILE A 29 -9.15 5.25 8.39
C ILE A 29 -9.17 4.03 7.45
N GLU A 30 -9.99 4.06 6.40
CA GLU A 30 -10.07 2.99 5.40
C GLU A 30 -8.83 2.97 4.49
N TYR A 31 -8.41 4.11 3.95
CA TYR A 31 -7.17 4.17 3.19
C TYR A 31 -5.94 3.88 4.04
N ALA A 32 -5.95 4.24 5.33
CA ALA A 32 -4.89 3.85 6.25
C ALA A 32 -4.81 2.32 6.39
N LEU A 33 -5.95 1.63 6.56
CA LEU A 33 -6.01 0.16 6.61
C LEU A 33 -5.54 -0.48 5.30
N ILE A 34 -5.99 0.05 4.15
CA ILE A 34 -5.54 -0.41 2.82
C ILE A 34 -4.02 -0.24 2.68
N GLY A 35 -3.46 0.87 3.17
CA GLY A 35 -2.01 1.12 3.18
C GLY A 35 -1.23 0.07 3.97
N VAL A 36 -1.72 -0.32 5.15
CA VAL A 36 -1.11 -1.39 5.96
C VAL A 36 -1.20 -2.74 5.23
N ALA A 37 -2.34 -3.06 4.62
CA ALA A 37 -2.52 -4.29 3.86
C ALA A 37 -1.58 -4.35 2.64
N MET A 38 -1.43 -3.25 1.90
CA MET A 38 -0.52 -3.17 0.76
C MET A 38 0.95 -3.26 1.19
N ALA A 39 1.35 -2.59 2.27
CA ALA A 39 2.73 -2.64 2.76
C ALA A 39 3.14 -4.05 3.18
N THR A 40 2.27 -4.77 3.89
CA THR A 40 2.53 -6.15 4.33
C THR A 40 2.60 -7.14 3.17
N LEU A 41 1.68 -7.02 2.20
CA LEU A 41 1.68 -7.86 1.01
C LEU A 41 2.92 -7.61 0.13
N LEU A 42 3.30 -6.34 -0.06
CA LEU A 42 4.52 -6.01 -0.78
C LEU A 42 5.77 -6.53 -0.07
N ALA A 43 5.86 -6.38 1.25
CA ALA A 43 6.99 -6.93 2.01
C ALA A 43 7.13 -8.45 1.83
N PHE A 44 6.02 -9.18 1.81
CA PHE A 44 6.03 -10.63 1.59
C PHE A 44 6.45 -11.02 0.17
N ILE A 45 5.92 -10.34 -0.86
CA ILE A 45 6.24 -10.66 -2.27
C ILE A 45 7.67 -10.25 -2.62
N LEU A 46 8.07 -9.04 -2.23
CA LEU A 46 9.40 -8.54 -2.53
C LEU A 46 10.47 -9.37 -1.83
N GLY A 47 10.18 -9.84 -0.61
CA GLY A 47 11.13 -10.62 0.19
C GLY A 47 12.37 -9.80 0.57
N ASP A 48 13.46 -10.49 0.88
CA ASP A 48 14.75 -9.86 1.18
C ASP A 48 15.75 -10.03 0.03
N GLN A 49 17.03 -9.71 0.28
CA GLN A 49 18.07 -9.88 -0.75
C GLN A 49 18.37 -11.33 -1.10
N ASN A 50 17.90 -12.30 -0.31
CA ASN A 50 18.21 -13.72 -0.45
C ASN A 50 16.94 -14.56 -0.72
N SER A 51 15.75 -13.96 -0.73
CA SER A 51 14.46 -14.63 -0.85
C SER A 51 13.43 -13.75 -1.55
N GLY A 52 12.33 -14.35 -2.01
CA GLY A 52 11.28 -13.62 -2.73
C GLY A 52 11.76 -13.04 -4.07
N PHE A 53 11.07 -12.01 -4.55
CA PHE A 53 11.34 -11.41 -5.85
C PHE A 53 12.71 -10.72 -5.93
N LEU A 54 13.14 -10.02 -4.87
CA LEU A 54 14.44 -9.34 -4.85
C LEU A 54 15.61 -10.33 -4.91
N GLY A 55 15.52 -11.45 -4.18
CA GLY A 55 16.52 -12.52 -4.25
C GLY A 55 16.64 -13.12 -5.65
N ALA A 56 15.52 -13.44 -6.30
CA ALA A 56 15.53 -13.97 -7.66
C ALA A 56 16.11 -12.97 -8.68
N LEU A 57 15.79 -11.68 -8.51
CA LEU A 57 16.36 -10.62 -9.35
C LEU A 57 17.87 -10.51 -9.16
N LYS A 58 18.35 -10.55 -7.91
CA LYS A 58 19.78 -10.55 -7.58
C LYS A 58 20.49 -11.74 -8.22
N GLU A 59 19.94 -12.95 -8.09
CA GLU A 59 20.53 -14.15 -8.66
C GLU A 59 20.65 -14.06 -10.19
N ALA A 60 19.62 -13.52 -10.86
CA ALA A 60 19.67 -13.31 -12.30
C ALA A 60 20.80 -12.35 -12.72
N PHE A 61 20.97 -11.23 -12.00
CA PHE A 61 22.06 -10.29 -12.25
C PHE A 61 23.43 -10.86 -11.92
N ASP A 62 23.56 -11.63 -10.84
CA ASP A 62 24.81 -12.29 -10.47
C ASP A 62 25.24 -13.28 -11.57
N LYS A 63 24.31 -14.06 -12.13
CA LYS A 63 24.58 -14.95 -13.29
C LYS A 63 25.03 -14.18 -14.54
N ILE A 64 24.41 -13.03 -14.82
CA ILE A 64 24.83 -12.18 -15.95
C ILE A 64 26.26 -11.66 -15.72
N ALA A 65 26.56 -11.20 -14.51
CA ALA A 65 27.89 -10.72 -14.15
C ALA A 65 28.95 -11.83 -14.26
N GLU A 66 28.62 -13.06 -13.84
CA GLU A 66 29.49 -14.23 -14.00
C GLU A 66 29.73 -14.58 -15.47
N ALA A 67 28.68 -14.57 -16.31
CA ALA A 67 28.81 -14.81 -17.74
C ALA A 67 29.70 -13.76 -18.44
N ILE A 68 29.60 -12.49 -18.05
CA ILE A 68 30.48 -11.44 -18.57
C ILE A 68 31.92 -11.66 -18.12
N LYS A 69 32.14 -11.99 -16.85
CA LYS A 69 33.48 -12.27 -16.31
C LYS A 69 34.12 -13.47 -17.00
N SER A 70 33.38 -14.56 -17.22
CA SER A 70 33.91 -15.77 -17.86
C SER A 70 34.37 -15.49 -19.30
N VAL A 71 33.58 -14.74 -20.07
CA VAL A 71 33.96 -14.33 -21.44
C VAL A 71 35.21 -13.45 -21.41
N THR A 72 35.28 -12.49 -20.49
CA THR A 72 36.41 -11.53 -20.41
C THR A 72 37.71 -12.21 -19.98
N ILE A 73 37.64 -13.14 -19.01
CA ILE A 73 38.81 -13.90 -18.54
C ILE A 73 39.28 -14.89 -19.62
N SER A 74 38.37 -15.56 -20.34
CA SER A 74 38.75 -16.49 -21.42
C SER A 74 39.46 -15.80 -22.59
N LYS A 75 39.14 -14.51 -22.85
CA LYS A 75 39.76 -13.73 -23.92
C LYS A 75 41.17 -13.22 -23.57
N THR A 76 41.60 -13.34 -22.31
CA THR A 76 42.88 -12.80 -21.81
C THR A 76 43.92 -13.88 -21.49
N ALA A 77 43.63 -15.16 -21.78
CA ALA A 77 44.66 -16.20 -21.80
C ALA A 77 45.38 -16.20 -23.17
N PRO A 78 46.73 -16.27 -23.21
CA PRO A 78 47.51 -16.29 -24.45
C PRO A 78 47.26 -17.53 -25.32
#